data_AF-A0A8J4W530-F1
#
_entry.id   AF-A0A8J4W530-F1
#
_cell.length_a   1.000
_cell.length_b   1.000
_cell.length_c   1.000
_cell.angle_alpha   90.00
_cell.angle_beta   90.00
_cell.angle_gamma   90.00
#
_symmetry.space_group_name_H-M   'P 1'
#
loop_
_entity.id
_entity.type
_entity.pdbx_description
1 polymer ?
#
loop_
_entity_poly.entity_id
_entity_poly.type
_entity_poly.pdbx_seq_one_letter_code
_entity_poly.pdbx_strand_id
1 'polypeptide(L)'
;MWVFGILHVYAAQDRVGYLVKPVSIVDFLTIMPTIFALALKWLKLKGVLPILRIARIFRILAVLRIYRVMVSRHGFEYQLVVLIFLLLSLILVAAGIFQVLEESYYTDQGQFFVMFIIIVVVTVIPKQVARLKELSSLQRGYTHSYSLHRRTIDNGGHVVVTGHVRFNNASAFLREFYRPRQGRVNMDVVFLVDHVPGPGLQALLLSIRYRRRTTYLKGNLLHDSDAKRAHVAEAAAVFILANKRDPRGVEATDTVSILHALAIDKLRCRARLKREHLERHLDNSDGDNDDEGFLDNEADKNNHLLDRRQTRPIRCFAEILSFKHTLGLRTITGLELTLNTAQLRTAILARSIVCPGAVGLLLNLIYSPTELYVAQGRRSHTPWVAEYAGGLQNLLFPAVLPAYFDGLLFEHAVKKLYL
;
A
#
# COMPACT_ATOMS: atom_id res chain seq x y z
N MET A 1 -29.89 -3.84 27.71
CA MET A 1 -29.81 -4.88 26.65
C MET A 1 -31.18 -5.20 26.02
N TRP A 2 -32.27 -5.27 26.82
CA TRP A 2 -33.66 -5.49 26.38
C TRP A 2 -34.24 -4.40 25.46
N VAL A 3 -33.88 -3.14 25.73
CA VAL A 3 -34.40 -1.97 25.03
C VAL A 3 -33.96 -1.91 23.56
N PHE A 4 -32.76 -2.39 23.24
CA PHE A 4 -32.14 -2.19 21.93
C PHE A 4 -32.82 -2.99 20.79
N GLY A 5 -33.28 -4.21 21.08
CA GLY A 5 -33.98 -5.05 20.08
C GLY A 5 -35.41 -4.57 19.81
N ILE A 6 -36.14 -4.19 20.87
CA ILE A 6 -37.50 -3.65 20.77
C ILE A 6 -37.50 -2.28 20.07
N LEU A 7 -36.49 -1.44 20.35
CA LEU A 7 -36.31 -0.15 19.69
C LEU A 7 -36.05 -0.29 18.18
N HIS A 8 -35.32 -1.32 17.73
CA HIS A 8 -35.08 -1.57 16.30
C HIS A 8 -36.33 -2.09 15.58
N VAL A 9 -37.14 -2.93 16.24
CA VAL A 9 -38.45 -3.36 15.69
C VAL A 9 -39.41 -2.17 15.58
N TYR A 10 -39.34 -1.23 16.54
CA TYR A 10 -40.15 -0.01 16.52
C TYR A 10 -39.69 1.01 15.46
N ALA A 11 -38.39 1.09 15.18
CA ALA A 11 -37.80 2.01 14.21
C ALA A 11 -37.78 1.50 12.75
N ALA A 12 -38.17 0.25 12.49
CA ALA A 12 -38.20 -0.31 11.14
C ALA A 12 -39.48 0.11 10.39
N GLN A 13 -39.32 0.68 9.18
CA GLN A 13 -40.43 1.03 8.28
C GLN A 13 -41.29 -0.20 7.89
N ASP A 14 -40.67 -1.39 7.83
CA ASP A 14 -41.33 -2.64 7.46
C ASP A 14 -41.14 -3.70 8.56
N ARG A 15 -42.12 -3.78 9.46
CA ARG A 15 -42.01 -4.55 10.72
C ARG A 15 -41.91 -6.06 10.49
N VAL A 16 -42.65 -6.57 9.50
CA VAL A 16 -42.68 -8.01 9.16
C VAL A 16 -41.42 -8.41 8.41
N GLY A 17 -40.94 -7.57 7.47
CA GLY A 17 -39.69 -7.80 6.75
C GLY A 17 -38.45 -7.77 7.65
N TYR A 18 -38.49 -7.01 8.75
CA TYR A 18 -37.41 -7.00 9.74
C TYR A 18 -37.37 -8.29 10.59
N LEU A 19 -38.52 -8.88 10.91
CA LEU A 19 -38.62 -10.12 11.69
C LEU A 19 -38.07 -11.35 10.95
N VAL A 20 -38.15 -11.37 9.62
CA VAL A 20 -37.68 -12.50 8.78
C VAL A 20 -36.18 -12.44 8.49
N LYS A 21 -35.49 -11.33 8.81
CA LYS A 21 -34.04 -11.26 8.63
C LYS A 21 -33.33 -12.25 9.56
N PRO A 22 -32.32 -13.00 9.06
CA PRO A 22 -31.62 -14.04 9.84
C PRO A 22 -30.98 -13.49 11.12
N VAL A 23 -30.57 -12.22 11.10
CA VAL A 23 -30.00 -11.52 12.25
C VAL A 23 -31.04 -11.26 13.35
N SER A 24 -32.29 -10.94 12.97
CA SER A 24 -33.39 -10.71 13.90
C SER A 24 -33.88 -12.02 14.54
N ILE A 25 -33.85 -13.12 13.78
CA ILE A 25 -34.18 -14.47 14.27
C ILE A 25 -33.21 -14.90 15.36
N VAL A 26 -31.90 -14.66 15.19
CA VAL A 26 -30.88 -14.97 16.21
C VAL A 26 -31.09 -14.15 17.48
N ASP A 27 -31.46 -12.86 17.36
CA ASP A 27 -31.78 -12.03 18.52
C ASP A 27 -33.04 -12.54 19.24
N PHE A 28 -34.08 -12.94 18.50
CA PHE A 28 -35.30 -13.51 19.06
C PHE A 28 -35.04 -14.84 19.79
N LEU A 29 -34.31 -15.76 19.15
CA LEU A 29 -33.98 -17.09 19.68
C LEU A 29 -33.08 -17.04 20.92
N THR A 30 -32.24 -16.01 21.05
CA THR A 30 -31.38 -15.81 22.23
C THR A 30 -32.09 -15.12 23.39
N ILE A 31 -33.16 -14.37 23.12
CA ILE A 31 -33.93 -13.63 24.12
C ILE A 31 -35.04 -14.50 24.74
N MET A 32 -35.76 -15.27 23.91
CA MET A 32 -36.90 -16.10 24.34
C MET A 32 -36.61 -17.03 25.53
N PRO A 33 -35.48 -17.76 25.58
CA PRO A 33 -35.18 -18.65 26.71
C PRO A 33 -34.98 -17.91 28.03
N THR A 34 -34.47 -16.68 28.00
CA THR A 34 -34.24 -15.88 29.22
C THR A 34 -35.53 -15.31 29.80
N ILE A 35 -36.48 -14.92 28.94
CA ILE A 35 -37.84 -14.50 29.33
C ILE A 35 -38.58 -15.69 29.94
N PHE A 36 -38.56 -16.82 29.23
CA PHE A 36 -39.24 -18.04 29.63
C PHE A 36 -38.70 -18.55 30.97
N ALA A 37 -37.37 -18.53 31.16
CA ALA A 37 -36.74 -18.88 32.42
C ALA A 37 -37.18 -17.99 33.60
N LEU A 38 -37.36 -16.69 33.36
CA LEU A 38 -37.80 -15.74 34.39
C LEU A 38 -39.28 -15.94 34.75
N ALA A 39 -40.12 -16.21 33.73
CA ALA A 39 -41.54 -16.49 33.90
C ALA A 39 -41.80 -17.81 34.66
N LEU A 40 -41.08 -18.89 34.34
CA LEU A 40 -41.18 -20.16 35.06
C LEU A 40 -40.68 -20.09 36.51
N LYS A 41 -39.64 -19.30 36.77
CA LYS A 41 -39.16 -19.04 38.13
C LYS A 41 -40.21 -18.33 38.97
N TRP A 42 -41.00 -17.44 38.35
CA TRP A 42 -42.13 -16.76 39.00
C TRP A 42 -43.28 -17.73 39.34
N LEU A 43 -43.52 -18.74 38.51
CA LEU A 43 -44.55 -19.78 38.71
C LEU A 43 -44.20 -20.90 39.72
N LYS A 44 -43.02 -20.88 40.37
CA LYS A 44 -42.60 -21.86 41.40
C LYS A 44 -42.72 -23.36 41.01
N LEU A 45 -42.63 -23.71 39.74
CA LEU A 45 -42.62 -25.11 39.28
C LEU A 45 -41.24 -25.75 39.53
N LYS A 46 -41.13 -26.63 40.53
CA LYS A 46 -39.85 -27.25 40.95
C LYS A 46 -39.30 -28.32 39.99
N GLY A 47 -40.10 -28.84 39.06
CA GLY A 47 -39.71 -29.92 38.13
C GLY A 47 -38.95 -29.47 36.87
N VAL A 48 -38.81 -28.17 36.63
CA VAL A 48 -38.32 -27.63 35.33
C VAL A 48 -36.88 -27.10 35.41
N LEU A 49 -36.22 -27.25 36.56
CA LEU A 49 -34.86 -26.79 36.83
C LEU A 49 -33.77 -27.36 35.90
N PRO A 50 -33.83 -28.62 35.42
CA PRO A 50 -32.87 -29.15 34.44
C PRO A 50 -32.96 -28.41 33.08
N ILE A 51 -34.18 -28.16 32.60
CA ILE A 51 -34.46 -27.44 31.34
C ILE A 51 -33.94 -25.99 31.40
N LEU A 52 -33.89 -25.37 32.58
CA LEU A 52 -33.32 -24.04 32.79
C LEU A 52 -31.78 -24.00 32.74
N ARG A 53 -31.08 -25.12 32.95
CA ARG A 53 -29.62 -25.22 32.77
C ARG A 53 -29.27 -25.15 31.28
N ILE A 54 -30.06 -25.84 30.46
CA ILE A 54 -29.94 -25.87 29.00
C ILE A 54 -30.17 -24.48 28.39
N ALA A 55 -31.08 -23.67 28.96
CA ALA A 55 -31.30 -22.28 28.54
C ALA A 55 -30.07 -21.37 28.69
N ARG A 56 -29.07 -21.74 29.51
CA ARG A 56 -27.82 -20.96 29.65
C ARG A 56 -26.90 -21.12 28.44
N ILE A 57 -26.99 -22.24 27.73
CA ILE A 57 -26.20 -22.51 26.51
C ILE A 57 -26.58 -21.51 25.40
N PHE A 58 -27.85 -21.12 25.31
CA PHE A 58 -28.30 -20.06 24.39
C PHE A 58 -27.69 -18.68 24.67
N ARG A 59 -27.10 -18.46 25.85
CA ARG A 59 -26.34 -17.22 26.11
C ARG A 59 -25.01 -17.17 25.35
N ILE A 60 -24.43 -18.32 25.00
CA ILE A 60 -23.18 -18.36 24.23
C ILE A 60 -23.41 -17.97 22.76
N LEU A 61 -24.61 -18.22 22.24
CA LEU A 61 -25.07 -17.72 20.94
C LEU A 61 -25.12 -16.18 20.87
N ALA A 62 -25.17 -15.48 22.02
CA ALA A 62 -25.10 -14.02 22.05
C ALA A 62 -23.76 -13.47 21.56
N VAL A 63 -22.70 -14.30 21.49
CA VAL A 63 -21.43 -13.94 20.87
C VAL A 63 -21.67 -13.50 19.42
N LEU A 64 -22.59 -14.14 18.68
CA LEU A 64 -23.00 -13.74 17.32
C LEU A 64 -23.49 -12.29 17.19
N ARG A 65 -23.84 -11.58 18.26
CA ARG A 65 -24.16 -10.14 18.19
C ARG A 65 -22.91 -9.27 17.95
N ILE A 66 -21.72 -9.72 18.34
CA ILE A 66 -20.44 -9.05 18.04
C ILE A 66 -20.19 -8.99 16.53
N TYR A 67 -20.73 -9.95 15.76
CA TYR A 67 -20.72 -9.91 14.29
C TYR A 67 -21.29 -8.58 13.74
N ARG A 68 -22.36 -8.04 14.36
CA ARG A 68 -22.97 -6.76 13.95
C ARG A 68 -22.03 -5.58 14.16
N VAL A 69 -21.28 -5.58 15.25
CA VAL A 69 -20.31 -4.50 15.58
C VAL A 69 -19.12 -4.55 14.62
N MET A 70 -18.74 -5.74 14.16
CA MET A 70 -17.59 -5.96 13.29
C MET A 70 -17.83 -5.59 11.82
N VAL A 71 -19.08 -5.57 11.35
CA VAL A 71 -19.47 -5.18 9.98
C VAL A 71 -19.16 -3.71 9.66
N SER A 72 -18.88 -2.88 10.67
CA SER A 72 -18.59 -1.44 10.51
C SER A 72 -17.19 -1.13 9.95
N ARG A 73 -16.31 -2.13 9.75
CA ARG A 73 -14.96 -1.90 9.20
C ARG A 73 -14.66 -2.81 8.00
N HIS A 74 -14.12 -2.22 6.93
CA HIS A 74 -13.85 -2.90 5.66
C HIS A 74 -12.37 -3.33 5.60
N GLY A 75 -12.11 -4.64 5.47
CA GLY A 75 -10.75 -5.18 5.28
C GLY A 75 -10.67 -6.70 5.39
N PHE A 76 -9.52 -7.27 4.98
CA PHE A 76 -9.25 -8.71 4.99
C PHE A 76 -9.23 -9.30 6.40
N GLU A 77 -8.58 -8.58 7.34
CA GLU A 77 -8.54 -8.92 8.76
C GLU A 77 -9.96 -9.14 9.31
N TYR A 78 -10.94 -8.32 8.88
CA TYR A 78 -12.34 -8.45 9.30
C TYR A 78 -13.01 -9.69 8.74
N GLN A 79 -12.79 -10.03 7.47
CA GLN A 79 -13.35 -11.25 6.87
C GLN A 79 -12.80 -12.52 7.55
N LEU A 80 -11.52 -12.50 7.92
CA LEU A 80 -10.88 -13.60 8.63
C LEU A 80 -11.41 -13.74 10.07
N VAL A 81 -11.51 -12.63 10.82
CA VAL A 81 -12.07 -12.65 12.18
C VAL A 81 -13.55 -13.06 12.16
N VAL A 82 -14.33 -12.55 11.21
CA VAL A 82 -15.74 -12.95 11.02
C VAL A 82 -15.88 -14.45 10.75
N LEU A 83 -15.00 -15.01 9.92
CA LEU A 83 -15.02 -16.45 9.62
C LEU A 83 -14.66 -17.29 10.86
N ILE A 84 -13.57 -16.93 11.56
CA ILE A 84 -13.17 -17.61 12.79
C ILE A 84 -14.32 -17.59 13.79
N PHE A 85 -14.99 -16.45 13.90
CA PHE A 85 -16.10 -16.25 14.82
C PHE A 85 -17.34 -17.07 14.42
N LEU A 86 -17.64 -17.18 13.13
CA LEU A 86 -18.70 -18.04 12.61
C LEU A 86 -18.39 -19.52 12.88
N LEU A 87 -17.15 -19.95 12.64
CA LEU A 87 -16.70 -21.32 12.89
C LEU A 87 -16.75 -21.65 14.39
N LEU A 88 -16.30 -20.74 15.25
CA LEU A 88 -16.39 -20.88 16.70
C LEU A 88 -17.86 -20.96 17.16
N SER A 89 -18.74 -20.14 16.60
CA SER A 89 -20.17 -20.18 16.93
C SER A 89 -20.82 -21.53 16.55
N LEU A 90 -20.46 -22.09 15.40
CA LEU A 90 -20.96 -23.38 14.94
C LEU A 90 -20.50 -24.51 15.87
N ILE A 91 -19.23 -24.50 16.27
CA ILE A 91 -18.67 -25.47 17.22
C ILE A 91 -19.37 -25.37 18.58
N LEU A 92 -19.61 -24.16 19.08
CA LEU A 92 -20.28 -23.95 20.37
C LEU A 92 -21.75 -24.38 20.33
N VAL A 93 -22.44 -24.20 19.21
CA VAL A 93 -23.81 -24.72 19.02
C VAL A 93 -23.82 -26.24 18.99
N ALA A 94 -22.88 -26.86 18.26
CA ALA A 94 -22.76 -28.31 18.22
C ALA A 94 -22.44 -28.89 19.61
N ALA A 95 -21.53 -28.28 20.37
CA ALA A 95 -21.21 -28.66 21.74
C ALA A 95 -22.40 -28.47 22.69
N GLY A 96 -23.15 -27.38 22.53
CA GLY A 96 -24.36 -27.12 23.30
C GLY A 96 -25.45 -28.17 23.07
N ILE A 97 -25.62 -28.62 21.81
CA ILE A 97 -26.56 -29.68 21.46
C ILE A 97 -26.05 -31.04 21.95
N PHE A 98 -24.75 -31.31 21.86
CA PHE A 98 -24.13 -32.53 22.38
C PHE A 98 -24.36 -32.68 23.90
N GLN A 99 -24.18 -31.59 24.65
CA GLN A 99 -24.43 -31.58 26.10
C GLN A 99 -25.91 -31.84 26.44
N VAL A 100 -26.85 -31.37 25.62
CA VAL A 100 -28.30 -31.67 25.78
C VAL A 100 -28.60 -33.12 25.45
N LEU A 101 -27.95 -33.66 24.42
CA LEU A 101 -28.10 -35.05 24.01
C LEU A 101 -27.49 -36.03 25.03
N GLU A 102 -26.40 -35.67 25.69
CA GLU A 102 -25.75 -36.50 26.72
C GLU A 102 -26.71 -36.85 27.87
N GLU A 103 -27.66 -35.96 28.18
CA GLU A 103 -28.70 -36.21 29.19
C GLU A 103 -29.88 -37.06 28.68
N SER A 104 -29.99 -37.28 27.35
CA SER A 104 -31.09 -37.97 26.68
C SER A 104 -30.65 -39.17 25.82
N TYR A 105 -29.42 -39.66 26.00
CA TYR A 105 -28.66 -40.54 25.09
C TYR A 105 -29.29 -41.92 24.76
N TYR A 106 -30.50 -42.21 25.23
CA TYR A 106 -31.25 -43.44 25.01
C TYR A 106 -32.52 -43.25 24.17
N THR A 107 -32.52 -42.36 23.17
CA THR A 107 -33.67 -42.19 22.26
C THR A 107 -33.25 -42.18 20.79
N ASP A 108 -33.94 -42.97 19.96
CA ASP A 108 -33.68 -43.14 18.52
C ASP A 108 -33.70 -41.80 17.75
N GLN A 109 -34.38 -40.79 18.28
CA GLN A 109 -34.46 -39.46 17.66
C GLN A 109 -33.15 -38.66 17.79
N GLY A 110 -32.37 -38.85 18.85
CA GLY A 110 -31.10 -38.13 19.04
C GLY A 110 -30.05 -38.47 17.98
N GLN A 111 -30.04 -39.71 17.50
CA GLN A 111 -29.09 -40.18 16.49
C GLN A 111 -29.29 -39.48 15.13
N PHE A 112 -30.54 -39.28 14.71
CA PHE A 112 -30.85 -38.54 13.47
C PHE A 112 -30.41 -37.07 13.54
N PHE A 113 -30.59 -36.42 14.69
CA PHE A 113 -30.15 -35.04 14.89
C PHE A 113 -28.62 -34.90 14.86
N VAL A 114 -27.88 -35.83 15.47
CA VAL A 114 -26.41 -35.84 15.42
C VAL A 114 -25.93 -36.05 13.98
N MET A 115 -26.52 -37.00 13.25
CA MET A 115 -26.19 -37.24 11.85
C MET A 115 -26.43 -35.99 10.97
N PHE A 116 -27.56 -35.30 11.17
CA PHE A 116 -27.87 -34.05 10.46
C PHE A 116 -26.85 -32.93 10.75
N ILE A 117 -26.45 -32.75 12.01
CA ILE A 117 -25.46 -31.73 12.40
C ILE A 117 -24.10 -32.02 11.79
N ILE A 118 -23.65 -33.28 11.80
CA ILE A 118 -22.38 -33.68 11.19
C ILE A 118 -22.38 -33.34 9.70
N ILE A 119 -23.48 -33.63 8.98
CA ILE A 119 -23.62 -33.29 7.56
C ILE A 119 -23.55 -31.77 7.33
N VAL A 120 -24.22 -30.96 8.15
CA VAL A 120 -24.17 -29.49 8.03
C VAL A 120 -22.75 -28.97 8.30
N VAL A 121 -22.08 -29.45 9.33
CA VAL A 121 -20.71 -29.03 9.68
C VAL A 121 -19.73 -29.42 8.57
N VAL A 122 -19.80 -30.67 8.08
CA VAL A 122 -18.91 -31.20 7.04
C VAL A 122 -19.12 -30.49 5.70
N THR A 123 -20.32 -30.01 5.39
CA THR A 123 -20.58 -29.30 4.12
C THR A 123 -20.29 -27.80 4.19
N VAL A 124 -20.53 -27.16 5.34
CA VAL A 124 -20.36 -25.71 5.51
C VAL A 124 -18.89 -25.33 5.72
N ILE A 125 -18.14 -26.07 6.55
CA ILE A 125 -16.75 -25.72 6.89
C ILE A 125 -15.84 -25.68 5.64
N PRO A 126 -15.81 -26.68 4.75
CA PRO A 126 -14.94 -26.66 3.58
C PRO A 126 -15.25 -25.50 2.62
N LYS A 127 -16.54 -25.18 2.43
CA LYS A 127 -16.96 -24.05 1.58
C LYS A 127 -16.49 -22.70 2.12
N GLN A 128 -16.60 -22.51 3.44
CA GLN A 128 -16.16 -21.31 4.14
C GLN A 128 -14.62 -21.16 4.10
N VAL A 129 -13.89 -22.26 4.32
CA VAL A 129 -12.42 -22.29 4.25
C VAL A 129 -11.92 -22.09 2.82
N ALA A 130 -12.58 -22.67 1.82
CA ALA A 130 -12.23 -22.50 0.41
C ALA A 130 -12.39 -21.04 -0.05
N ARG A 131 -13.51 -20.39 0.30
CA ARG A 131 -13.72 -18.95 0.05
C ARG A 131 -12.65 -18.10 0.73
N LEU A 132 -12.28 -18.42 1.97
CA LEU A 132 -11.20 -17.70 2.66
C LEU A 132 -9.86 -17.92 1.96
N LYS A 133 -9.55 -19.15 1.55
CA LYS A 133 -8.30 -19.44 0.82
C LYS A 133 -8.21 -18.62 -0.46
N GLU A 134 -9.27 -18.58 -1.26
CA GLU A 134 -9.34 -17.80 -2.49
C GLU A 134 -9.13 -16.29 -2.26
N LEU A 135 -9.91 -15.70 -1.34
CA LEU A 135 -9.79 -14.27 -0.99
C LEU A 135 -8.41 -13.95 -0.40
N SER A 136 -7.89 -14.84 0.43
CA SER A 136 -6.59 -14.68 1.08
C SER A 136 -5.41 -14.85 0.14
N SER A 137 -5.48 -15.75 -0.84
CA SER A 137 -4.42 -15.94 -1.83
C SER A 137 -4.32 -14.74 -2.77
N LEU A 138 -5.45 -14.11 -3.10
CA LEU A 138 -5.49 -12.90 -3.93
C LEU A 138 -4.91 -11.68 -3.21
N GLN A 139 -4.96 -11.64 -1.87
CA GLN A 139 -4.43 -10.52 -1.09
C GLN A 139 -3.00 -10.75 -0.57
N ARG A 140 -2.66 -11.93 -0.06
CA ARG A 140 -1.38 -12.17 0.65
C ARG A 140 -0.13 -11.94 -0.20
N GLY A 141 -0.17 -12.20 -1.51
CA GLY A 141 1.01 -12.08 -2.38
C GLY A 141 1.67 -10.69 -2.36
N TYR A 142 0.89 -9.63 -2.11
CA TYR A 142 1.36 -8.24 -2.24
C TYR A 142 1.17 -7.41 -0.95
N THR A 143 0.73 -8.03 0.14
CA THR A 143 0.49 -7.36 1.44
C THR A 143 1.67 -7.46 2.41
N HIS A 144 2.86 -7.86 1.93
CA HIS A 144 4.06 -7.86 2.76
C HIS A 144 4.56 -6.44 3.04
N SER A 145 5.43 -6.28 4.04
CA SER A 145 6.20 -5.05 4.25
C SER A 145 7.49 -5.13 3.45
N TYR A 146 7.92 -4.02 2.87
CA TYR A 146 9.26 -3.92 2.34
C TYR A 146 10.24 -3.90 3.53
N SER A 147 11.33 -4.66 3.44
CA SER A 147 12.39 -4.63 4.44
C SER A 147 13.60 -3.94 3.85
N LEU A 148 14.06 -2.91 4.55
CA LEU A 148 15.30 -2.23 4.22
C LEU A 148 16.46 -3.18 4.50
N HIS A 149 17.03 -3.74 3.44
CA HIS A 149 18.24 -4.53 3.57
C HIS A 149 19.41 -3.59 3.82
N ARG A 150 20.37 -3.99 4.67
CA ARG A 150 21.59 -3.21 4.94
C ARG A 150 22.33 -2.82 3.64
N ARG A 151 22.33 -3.73 2.65
CA ARG A 151 22.83 -3.46 1.29
C ARG A 151 22.13 -2.28 0.60
N THR A 152 20.83 -2.11 0.76
CA THR A 152 20.07 -1.04 0.11
C THR A 152 20.45 0.31 0.73
N ILE A 153 20.67 0.36 2.04
CA ILE A 153 21.09 1.58 2.77
C ILE A 153 22.48 2.03 2.27
N ASP A 154 23.43 1.09 2.16
CA ASP A 154 24.79 1.39 1.67
C ASP A 154 24.82 1.78 0.18
N ASN A 155 23.83 1.33 -0.59
CA ASN A 155 23.74 1.52 -2.03
C ASN A 155 22.93 2.76 -2.49
N GLY A 156 22.58 3.65 -1.56
CA GLY A 156 21.85 4.88 -1.86
C GLY A 156 20.34 4.84 -1.61
N GLY A 157 19.84 3.78 -0.96
CA GLY A 157 18.45 3.65 -0.52
C GLY A 157 17.53 3.02 -1.56
N HIS A 158 16.24 3.23 -1.39
CA HIS A 158 15.19 2.79 -2.31
C HIS A 158 14.38 3.96 -2.85
N VAL A 159 13.72 3.71 -3.96
CA VAL A 159 12.81 4.65 -4.63
C VAL A 159 11.40 4.08 -4.59
N VAL A 160 10.42 4.91 -4.24
CA VAL A 160 9.01 4.50 -4.21
C VAL A 160 8.30 5.05 -5.46
N VAL A 161 7.53 4.20 -6.15
CA VAL A 161 6.72 4.58 -7.31
C VAL A 161 5.25 4.34 -6.98
N THR A 162 4.44 5.39 -7.06
CA THR A 162 2.99 5.38 -6.76
C THR A 162 2.18 5.98 -7.92
N GLY A 163 0.85 5.92 -7.82
CA GLY A 163 -0.09 6.45 -8.80
C GLY A 163 -0.49 5.40 -9.83
N HIS A 164 -0.56 5.78 -11.10
CA HIS A 164 -1.02 4.91 -12.18
C HIS A 164 0.10 4.03 -12.76
N VAL A 165 0.35 2.91 -12.11
CA VAL A 165 1.36 1.92 -12.52
C VAL A 165 0.72 0.81 -13.35
N ARG A 166 0.99 0.81 -14.66
CA ARG A 166 0.64 -0.27 -15.59
C ARG A 166 1.91 -0.82 -16.25
N PHE A 167 1.80 -1.96 -16.95
CA PHE A 167 2.92 -2.59 -17.64
C PHE A 167 3.74 -1.60 -18.51
N ASN A 168 3.08 -0.78 -19.33
CA ASN A 168 3.77 0.15 -20.23
C ASN A 168 4.53 1.25 -19.48
N ASN A 169 3.92 1.84 -18.44
CA ASN A 169 4.56 2.90 -17.66
C ASN A 169 5.70 2.33 -16.80
N ALA A 170 5.46 1.19 -16.15
CA ALA A 170 6.44 0.52 -15.30
C ALA A 170 7.64 0.01 -16.10
N SER A 171 7.42 -0.60 -17.27
CA SER A 171 8.52 -1.07 -18.13
C SER A 171 9.33 0.08 -18.70
N ALA A 172 8.69 1.17 -19.13
CA ALA A 172 9.40 2.37 -19.58
C ALA A 172 10.24 2.97 -18.45
N PHE A 173 9.67 3.09 -17.24
CA PHE A 173 10.37 3.58 -16.06
C PHE A 173 11.57 2.69 -15.67
N LEU A 174 11.37 1.38 -15.51
CA LEU A 174 12.43 0.45 -15.09
C LEU A 174 13.56 0.37 -16.11
N ARG A 175 13.23 0.43 -17.41
CA ARG A 175 14.22 0.42 -18.49
C ARG A 175 15.08 1.68 -18.47
N GLU A 176 14.48 2.83 -18.20
CA GLU A 176 15.21 4.10 -18.11
C GLU A 176 16.04 4.16 -16.82
N PHE A 177 15.44 3.80 -15.68
CA PHE A 177 16.05 3.90 -14.35
C PHE A 177 17.24 2.97 -14.15
N TYR A 178 17.20 1.74 -14.69
CA TYR A 178 18.29 0.77 -14.57
C TYR A 178 19.23 0.76 -15.79
N ARG A 179 19.28 1.85 -16.58
CA ARG A 179 20.15 1.88 -17.76
C ARG A 179 21.65 1.89 -17.34
N PRO A 180 22.51 1.06 -17.96
CA PRO A 180 23.94 1.01 -17.63
C PRO A 180 24.71 2.34 -17.77
N ARG A 181 24.32 3.20 -18.73
CA ARG A 181 25.02 4.46 -19.04
C ARG A 181 24.83 5.57 -17.99
N GLN A 182 23.84 5.46 -17.11
CA GLN A 182 23.61 6.42 -16.02
C GLN A 182 24.53 6.15 -14.80
N GLY A 183 25.42 5.17 -14.88
CA GLY A 183 26.24 4.69 -13.77
C GLY A 183 25.59 3.49 -13.07
N ARG A 184 26.28 2.93 -12.06
CA ARG A 184 25.72 1.85 -11.24
C ARG A 184 24.65 2.40 -10.31
N VAL A 185 23.42 2.50 -10.79
CA VAL A 185 22.25 2.75 -9.94
C VAL A 185 22.02 1.49 -9.11
N ASN A 186 22.43 1.53 -7.85
CA ASN A 186 22.25 0.43 -6.90
C ASN A 186 21.01 0.60 -6.01
N MET A 187 20.03 1.41 -6.44
CA MET A 187 18.79 1.62 -5.69
C MET A 187 17.73 0.56 -6.05
N ASP A 188 16.99 0.12 -5.05
CA ASP A 188 15.83 -0.75 -5.22
C ASP A 188 14.59 0.08 -5.55
N VAL A 189 13.68 -0.46 -6.36
CA VAL A 189 12.43 0.20 -6.75
C VAL A 189 11.24 -0.50 -6.10
N VAL A 190 10.47 0.25 -5.31
CA VAL A 190 9.27 -0.24 -4.61
C VAL A 190 8.04 0.38 -5.25
N PHE A 191 7.17 -0.44 -5.84
CA PHE A 191 5.88 0.00 -6.35
C PHE A 191 4.84 -0.06 -5.23
N LEU A 192 4.18 1.05 -4.92
CA LEU A 192 3.07 1.13 -3.96
C LEU A 192 1.78 1.52 -4.69
N VAL A 193 0.86 0.56 -4.84
CA VAL A 193 -0.32 0.71 -5.71
C VAL A 193 -1.53 0.03 -5.06
N ASP A 194 -2.71 0.62 -5.19
CA ASP A 194 -3.94 0.15 -4.53
C ASP A 194 -4.53 -1.16 -5.09
N HIS A 195 -4.15 -1.53 -6.32
CA HIS A 195 -4.63 -2.71 -7.03
C HIS A 195 -3.56 -3.78 -7.24
N VAL A 196 -4.00 -5.01 -7.52
CA VAL A 196 -3.14 -6.16 -7.84
C VAL A 196 -2.52 -5.94 -9.23
N PRO A 197 -1.23 -6.25 -9.44
CA PRO A 197 -0.59 -6.03 -10.73
C PRO A 197 -1.22 -6.92 -11.80
N GLY A 198 -1.45 -6.36 -12.99
CA GLY A 198 -1.90 -7.16 -14.14
C GLY A 198 -0.85 -8.20 -14.56
N PRO A 199 -1.25 -9.24 -15.33
CA PRO A 199 -0.38 -10.38 -15.66
C PRO A 199 0.91 -9.96 -16.38
N GLY A 200 0.84 -8.98 -17.27
CA GLY A 200 2.04 -8.46 -17.95
C GLY A 200 3.02 -7.75 -17.00
N LEU A 201 2.50 -7.01 -16.01
CA LEU A 201 3.35 -6.37 -15.00
C LEU A 201 3.96 -7.42 -14.05
N GLN A 202 3.19 -8.45 -13.69
CA GLN A 202 3.71 -9.55 -12.89
C GLN A 202 4.86 -10.28 -13.60
N ALA A 203 4.70 -10.59 -14.89
CA ALA A 203 5.76 -11.20 -15.70
C ALA A 203 7.02 -10.32 -15.78
N LEU A 204 6.85 -8.99 -15.91
CA LEU A 204 7.96 -8.04 -15.91
C LEU A 204 8.73 -8.06 -14.58
N LEU A 205 8.02 -8.00 -13.45
CA LEU A 205 8.62 -8.00 -12.12
C LEU A 205 9.31 -9.33 -11.78
N LEU A 206 8.81 -10.45 -12.31
CA LEU A 206 9.42 -11.78 -12.12
C LEU A 206 10.64 -12.02 -13.00
N SER A 207 10.89 -11.18 -14.01
CA SER A 207 12.05 -11.32 -14.88
C SER A 207 13.36 -11.27 -14.09
N ILE A 208 14.35 -12.07 -14.52
CA ILE A 208 15.64 -12.24 -13.83
C ILE A 208 16.34 -10.89 -13.57
N ARG A 209 16.15 -9.92 -14.46
CA ARG A 209 16.74 -8.58 -14.39
C ARG A 209 16.17 -7.73 -13.25
N TYR A 210 14.86 -7.81 -13.00
CA TYR A 210 14.16 -6.92 -12.07
C TYR A 210 13.79 -7.61 -10.75
N ARG A 211 13.59 -8.93 -10.74
CA ARG A 211 13.08 -9.71 -9.59
C ARG A 211 13.79 -9.46 -8.25
N ARG A 212 15.11 -9.22 -8.27
CA ARG A 212 15.90 -8.99 -7.04
C ARG A 212 15.92 -7.53 -6.58
N ARG A 213 15.50 -6.58 -7.44
CA ARG A 213 15.60 -5.13 -7.21
C ARG A 213 14.25 -4.43 -7.17
N THR A 214 13.18 -5.09 -7.64
CA THR A 214 11.84 -4.52 -7.66
C THR A 214 10.93 -5.24 -6.68
N THR A 215 10.25 -4.49 -5.83
CA THR A 215 9.22 -5.00 -4.92
C THR A 215 7.88 -4.36 -5.26
N TYR A 216 6.80 -5.12 -5.24
CA TYR A 216 5.45 -4.61 -5.47
C TYR A 216 4.61 -4.78 -4.20
N LEU A 217 4.09 -3.66 -3.71
CA LEU A 217 3.25 -3.58 -2.52
C LEU A 217 1.86 -3.12 -2.92
N LYS A 218 0.85 -3.90 -2.51
CA LYS A 218 -0.53 -3.47 -2.58
C LYS A 218 -0.83 -2.56 -1.39
N GLY A 219 -1.21 -1.31 -1.66
CA GLY A 219 -1.53 -0.30 -0.66
C GLY A 219 -1.72 1.09 -1.25
N ASN A 220 -2.26 2.02 -0.46
CA ASN A 220 -2.46 3.41 -0.87
C ASN A 220 -1.62 4.34 0.01
N LEU A 221 -0.86 5.24 -0.60
CA LEU A 221 0.04 6.18 0.08
C LEU A 221 -0.67 7.12 1.07
N LEU A 222 -1.98 7.35 0.89
CA LEU A 222 -2.80 8.14 1.82
C LEU A 222 -2.90 7.51 3.22
N HIS A 223 -2.71 6.19 3.33
CA HIS A 223 -2.74 5.50 4.60
C HIS A 223 -1.32 5.45 5.20
N ASP A 224 -1.17 6.02 6.40
CA ASP A 224 0.10 6.03 7.14
C ASP A 224 0.67 4.61 7.35
N SER A 225 -0.18 3.57 7.42
CA SER A 225 0.26 2.17 7.55
C SER A 225 0.98 1.67 6.29
N ASP A 226 0.47 2.00 5.11
CA ASP A 226 1.04 1.59 3.84
C ASP A 226 2.29 2.40 3.50
N ALA A 227 2.31 3.68 3.88
CA ALA A 227 3.50 4.52 3.80
C ALA A 227 4.65 3.98 4.68
N LYS A 228 4.34 3.47 5.87
CA LYS A 228 5.32 2.80 6.75
C LYS A 228 5.80 1.47 6.15
N ARG A 229 4.89 0.65 5.61
CA ARG A 229 5.23 -0.63 4.94
C ARG A 229 6.18 -0.45 3.76
N ALA A 230 6.08 0.67 3.05
CA ALA A 230 6.96 1.02 1.94
C ALA A 230 8.21 1.81 2.37
N HIS A 231 8.39 2.07 3.67
CA HIS A 231 9.46 2.91 4.22
C HIS A 231 9.62 4.25 3.47
N VAL A 232 8.51 4.93 3.20
CA VAL A 232 8.50 6.18 2.40
C VAL A 232 9.35 7.27 3.07
N ALA A 233 9.41 7.30 4.40
CA ALA A 233 10.20 8.26 5.15
C ALA A 233 11.71 8.16 4.89
N GLU A 234 12.19 6.97 4.57
CA GLU A 234 13.61 6.66 4.33
C GLU A 234 13.93 6.55 2.83
N ALA A 235 12.93 6.75 1.97
CA ALA A 235 13.10 6.65 0.53
C ALA A 235 13.93 7.83 -0.01
N ALA A 236 14.83 7.55 -0.94
CA ALA A 236 15.63 8.57 -1.61
C ALA A 236 14.76 9.50 -2.47
N ALA A 237 13.76 8.93 -3.13
CA ALA A 237 12.79 9.65 -3.95
C ALA A 237 11.46 8.91 -4.05
N VAL A 238 10.39 9.68 -4.28
CA VAL A 238 9.04 9.19 -4.58
C VAL A 238 8.61 9.72 -5.95
N PHE A 239 8.19 8.82 -6.83
CA PHE A 239 7.65 9.14 -8.16
C PHE A 239 6.15 8.89 -8.19
N ILE A 240 5.37 9.90 -8.55
CA ILE A 240 3.91 9.83 -8.71
C ILE A 240 3.61 9.85 -10.20
N LEU A 241 3.15 8.72 -10.73
CA LEU A 241 2.83 8.55 -12.15
C LEU A 241 1.35 8.83 -12.41
N ALA A 242 1.05 9.57 -13.48
CA ALA A 242 -0.32 9.91 -13.85
C ALA A 242 -0.85 9.04 -15.00
N ASN A 243 -2.17 8.89 -15.10
CA ASN A 243 -2.80 8.17 -16.21
C ASN A 243 -2.97 9.08 -17.43
N LYS A 244 -2.03 9.02 -18.37
CA LYS A 244 -2.05 9.82 -19.62
C LYS A 244 -3.10 9.38 -20.63
N ARG A 245 -3.75 8.22 -20.43
CA ARG A 245 -4.64 7.59 -21.43
C ARG A 245 -6.11 7.95 -21.24
N ASP A 246 -6.49 8.47 -20.09
CA ASP A 246 -7.87 8.82 -19.79
C ASP A 246 -8.05 10.35 -19.85
N PRO A 247 -8.51 10.91 -20.98
CA PRO A 247 -8.73 12.35 -21.12
C PRO A 247 -9.95 12.85 -20.34
N ARG A 248 -10.91 11.98 -19.98
CA ARG A 248 -12.12 12.38 -19.24
C ARG A 248 -11.85 12.43 -17.74
N GLY A 249 -10.93 11.60 -17.26
CA GLY A 249 -10.52 11.52 -15.85
C GLY A 249 -9.37 12.46 -15.45
N VAL A 250 -8.93 13.39 -16.30
CA VAL A 250 -7.72 14.22 -16.05
C VAL A 250 -7.75 14.91 -14.70
N GLU A 251 -8.84 15.61 -14.37
CA GLU A 251 -8.97 16.32 -13.09
C GLU A 251 -8.97 15.36 -11.89
N ALA A 252 -9.64 14.21 -12.01
CA ALA A 252 -9.63 13.17 -10.98
C ALA A 252 -8.23 12.56 -10.79
N THR A 253 -7.48 12.35 -11.88
CA THR A 253 -6.12 11.81 -11.80
C THR A 253 -5.13 12.81 -11.19
N ASP A 254 -5.29 14.10 -11.49
CA ASP A 254 -4.46 15.16 -10.93
C ASP A 254 -4.75 15.36 -9.45
N THR A 255 -6.02 15.36 -9.04
CA THR A 255 -6.39 15.48 -7.62
C THR A 255 -5.81 14.32 -6.80
N VAL A 256 -5.89 13.07 -7.28
CA VAL A 256 -5.24 11.92 -6.61
C VAL A 256 -3.72 12.11 -6.53
N SER A 257 -3.07 12.59 -7.59
CA SER A 257 -1.61 12.81 -7.60
C SER A 257 -1.19 13.91 -6.63
N ILE A 258 -1.99 14.98 -6.52
CA ILE A 258 -1.80 16.07 -5.55
C ILE A 258 -2.02 15.56 -4.12
N LEU A 259 -3.03 14.74 -3.88
CA LEU A 259 -3.28 14.13 -2.58
C LEU A 259 -2.12 13.22 -2.15
N HIS A 260 -1.54 12.45 -3.09
CA HIS A 260 -0.32 11.68 -2.84
C HIS A 260 0.87 12.58 -2.48
N ALA A 261 1.05 13.71 -3.18
CA ALA A 261 2.10 14.67 -2.86
C ALA A 261 1.92 15.30 -1.47
N LEU A 262 0.70 15.69 -1.11
CA LEU A 262 0.35 16.20 0.22
C LEU A 262 0.56 15.17 1.32
N ALA A 263 0.27 13.89 1.06
CA ALA A 263 0.53 12.82 2.01
C ALA A 263 2.04 12.65 2.28
N ILE A 264 2.88 12.80 1.26
CA ILE A 264 4.34 12.79 1.42
C ILE A 264 4.81 14.02 2.21
N ASP A 265 4.25 15.19 1.92
CA ASP A 265 4.62 16.42 2.63
C ASP A 265 4.25 16.35 4.12
N LYS A 266 3.08 15.78 4.45
CA LYS A 266 2.70 15.44 5.82
C LYS A 266 3.73 14.53 6.49
N LEU A 267 4.24 13.50 5.79
CA LEU A 267 5.26 12.59 6.31
C LEU A 267 6.61 13.31 6.53
N ARG A 268 7.02 14.18 5.60
CA ARG A 268 8.21 15.02 5.74
C ARG A 268 8.12 15.93 6.95
N CYS A 269 7.00 16.65 7.11
CA CYS A 269 6.76 17.52 8.26
C CYS A 269 6.83 16.73 9.58
N ARG A 270 6.22 15.54 9.62
CA ARG A 270 6.26 14.68 10.82
C ARG A 270 7.66 14.18 11.14
N ALA A 271 8.45 13.82 10.13
CA ALA A 271 9.84 13.42 10.31
C ALA A 271 10.69 14.58 10.84
N ARG A 272 10.49 15.80 10.31
CA ARG A 272 11.16 17.02 10.77
C ARG A 272 10.83 17.34 12.23
N LEU A 273 9.55 17.33 12.62
CA LEU A 273 9.13 17.60 13.99
C LEU A 273 9.67 16.58 15.00
N LYS A 274 9.71 15.29 14.63
CA LYS A 274 10.31 14.26 15.48
C LYS A 274 11.79 14.53 15.72
N ARG A 275 12.50 14.97 14.69
CA ARG A 275 13.91 15.33 14.78
C ARG A 275 14.14 16.51 15.71
N GLU A 276 13.40 17.61 15.53
CA GLU A 276 13.49 18.79 16.39
C GLU A 276 13.19 18.46 17.86
N HIS A 277 12.31 17.48 18.12
CA HIS A 277 11.99 17.04 19.47
C HIS A 277 13.10 16.18 20.09
N LEU A 278 13.73 15.33 19.28
CA LEU A 278 14.87 14.51 19.68
C LEU A 278 16.09 15.38 19.98
N GLU A 279 16.39 16.36 19.12
CA GLU A 279 17.50 17.31 19.32
C GLU A 279 17.31 18.10 20.63
N ARG A 280 16.08 18.57 20.93
CA ARG A 280 15.77 19.22 22.20
C ARG A 280 15.88 18.32 23.44
N HIS A 281 15.67 17.01 23.30
CA HIS A 281 15.84 16.09 24.42
C HIS A 281 17.32 15.82 24.70
N LEU A 282 18.16 15.79 23.66
CA LEU A 282 19.61 15.65 23.80
C LEU A 282 20.23 16.89 24.45
N ASP A 283 19.87 18.10 23.98
CA ASP A 283 20.37 19.35 24.58
C ASP A 283 20.00 19.50 26.07
N ASN A 284 18.83 18.99 26.49
CA ASN A 284 18.42 19.00 27.90
C ASN A 284 19.11 17.92 28.74
N SER A 285 19.59 16.83 28.14
CA SER A 285 20.26 15.74 28.85
C SER A 285 21.77 15.99 29.06
N ASP A 286 22.38 16.82 28.21
CA ASP A 286 23.78 17.24 28.34
C ASP A 286 23.98 18.32 29.42
N GLY A 287 22.90 18.87 29.98
CA GLY A 287 22.94 19.88 31.05
C GLY A 287 22.95 19.33 32.48
N ASP A 288 22.85 18.02 32.68
CA ASP A 288 22.62 17.40 34.01
C ASP A 288 23.65 16.31 34.41
N ASN A 289 24.71 16.05 33.63
CA ASN A 289 25.69 15.01 33.93
C ASN A 289 27.14 15.52 33.90
N ASP A 290 27.52 16.31 34.92
CA ASP A 290 28.90 16.37 35.38
C ASP A 290 29.10 15.24 36.40
N ASP A 291 29.29 14.00 35.93
CA ASP A 291 30.13 12.96 36.57
C ASP A 291 29.80 11.54 36.02
N GLU A 292 30.87 10.79 35.78
CA GLU A 292 30.97 9.36 35.45
C GLU A 292 30.92 8.89 33.98
N GLY A 293 31.92 8.04 33.65
CA GLY A 293 31.67 6.91 32.76
C GLY A 293 32.39 6.90 31.41
N PHE A 294 33.72 6.86 31.42
CA PHE A 294 34.51 6.37 30.30
C PHE A 294 34.17 4.88 30.05
N LEU A 295 33.44 4.59 28.98
CA LEU A 295 33.41 3.37 28.12
C LEU A 295 31.98 3.12 27.61
N ASP A 296 31.59 3.74 26.49
CA ASP A 296 30.48 3.21 25.70
C ASP A 296 30.71 3.30 24.18
N ASN A 297 30.98 2.10 23.66
CA ASN A 297 30.54 1.52 22.39
C ASN A 297 30.73 2.33 21.09
N GLU A 298 31.74 1.93 20.34
CA GLU A 298 31.92 2.19 18.91
C GLU A 298 30.69 1.76 18.06
N ALA A 299 29.82 0.90 18.62
CA ALA A 299 28.52 0.56 18.04
C ALA A 299 27.51 1.73 18.05
N ASP A 300 27.51 2.59 19.07
CA ASP A 300 26.59 3.72 19.16
C ASP A 300 27.04 4.91 18.31
N LYS A 301 28.36 5.11 18.15
CA LYS A 301 28.90 6.05 17.14
C LYS A 301 28.52 5.63 15.72
N ASN A 302 28.55 4.33 15.43
CA ASN A 302 28.12 3.80 14.13
C ASN A 302 26.60 3.97 13.93
N ASN A 303 25.78 3.78 14.97
CA ASN A 303 24.34 4.05 14.92
C ASN A 303 24.04 5.55 14.69
N HIS A 304 24.76 6.46 15.35
CA HIS A 304 24.61 7.91 15.15
C HIS A 304 25.04 8.38 13.75
N LEU A 305 26.04 7.74 13.15
CA LEU A 305 26.48 8.01 11.77
C LEU A 305 25.49 7.45 10.72
N LEU A 306 24.86 6.31 11.02
CA LEU A 306 23.78 5.73 10.22
C LEU A 306 22.53 6.63 10.26
N ASP A 307 22.21 7.16 11.45
CA ASP A 307 21.08 8.08 11.65
C ASP A 307 21.32 9.43 10.95
N ARG A 308 22.57 9.95 10.97
CA ARG A 308 22.94 11.14 10.17
C ARG A 308 22.81 10.91 8.66
N ARG A 309 23.10 9.72 8.12
CA ARG A 309 22.93 9.39 6.69
C ARG A 309 21.47 9.21 6.26
N GLN A 310 20.58 8.85 7.18
CA GLN A 310 19.13 8.72 6.96
C GLN A 310 18.39 10.06 6.78
N THR A 311 19.06 11.20 6.96
CA THR A 311 18.41 12.52 7.07
C THR A 311 18.34 13.34 5.78
N ARG A 312 18.23 12.70 4.61
CA ARG A 312 17.99 13.44 3.37
C ARG A 312 16.50 13.77 3.25
N PRO A 313 16.13 15.03 2.91
CA PRO A 313 14.74 15.33 2.61
C PRO A 313 14.28 14.46 1.43
N ILE A 314 13.18 13.73 1.63
CA ILE A 314 12.58 12.86 0.61
C ILE A 314 12.36 13.69 -0.64
N ARG A 315 12.83 13.27 -1.81
CA ARG A 315 12.57 13.98 -3.06
C ARG A 315 11.25 13.52 -3.67
N CYS A 316 10.43 14.43 -4.19
CA CYS A 316 9.12 14.07 -4.73
C CYS A 316 8.98 14.59 -6.16
N PHE A 317 8.70 13.68 -7.08
CA PHE A 317 8.53 13.90 -8.50
C PHE A 317 7.10 13.51 -8.88
N ALA A 318 6.33 14.43 -9.45
CA ALA A 318 4.95 14.16 -9.81
C ALA A 318 4.67 14.53 -11.26
N GLU A 319 3.95 13.66 -11.97
CA GLU A 319 3.33 13.98 -13.25
C GLU A 319 1.96 14.61 -13.01
N ILE A 320 1.71 15.76 -13.62
CA ILE A 320 0.42 16.47 -13.55
C ILE A 320 -0.02 16.77 -14.97
N LEU A 321 -1.26 16.46 -15.32
CA LEU A 321 -1.76 16.59 -16.67
C LEU A 321 -2.30 18.01 -16.94
N SER A 322 -3.12 18.53 -16.03
CA SER A 322 -3.73 19.85 -16.14
C SER A 322 -2.75 20.96 -15.80
N PHE A 323 -2.67 21.98 -16.67
CA PHE A 323 -1.87 23.17 -16.41
C PHE A 323 -2.40 23.97 -15.21
N LYS A 324 -3.73 24.05 -15.03
CA LYS A 324 -4.36 24.85 -13.96
C LYS A 324 -3.86 24.48 -12.57
N HIS A 325 -3.68 23.18 -12.33
CA HIS A 325 -3.27 22.69 -11.02
C HIS A 325 -1.77 22.86 -10.75
N THR A 326 -0.93 23.11 -11.76
CA THR A 326 0.53 23.21 -11.55
C THR A 326 0.98 24.48 -10.84
N LEU A 327 0.19 25.57 -10.90
CA LEU A 327 0.49 26.84 -10.25
C LEU A 327 0.35 26.73 -8.73
N GLY A 328 1.37 27.14 -7.98
CA GLY A 328 1.36 27.16 -6.51
C GLY A 328 1.61 25.82 -5.81
N LEU A 329 1.52 24.68 -6.52
CA LEU A 329 1.77 23.35 -5.92
C LEU A 329 3.17 23.20 -5.34
N ARG A 330 4.18 23.77 -5.99
CA ARG A 330 5.56 23.73 -5.49
C ARG A 330 5.69 24.35 -4.10
N THR A 331 4.99 25.46 -3.87
CA THR A 331 4.99 26.18 -2.59
C THR A 331 4.23 25.42 -1.51
N ILE A 332 3.12 24.77 -1.87
CA ILE A 332 2.21 24.12 -0.92
C ILE A 332 2.67 22.71 -0.54
N THR A 333 3.24 21.95 -1.48
CA THR A 333 3.54 20.51 -1.29
C THR A 333 5.03 20.20 -1.21
N GLY A 334 5.90 21.19 -1.40
CA GLY A 334 7.34 20.99 -1.46
C GLY A 334 7.78 20.03 -2.57
N LEU A 335 6.98 19.87 -3.64
CA LEU A 335 7.35 19.09 -4.83
C LEU A 335 8.63 19.66 -5.45
N GLU A 336 9.63 18.81 -5.69
CA GLU A 336 10.90 19.25 -6.27
C GLU A 336 10.75 19.52 -7.75
N LEU A 337 9.98 18.68 -8.45
CA LEU A 337 9.71 18.79 -9.87
C LEU A 337 8.31 18.28 -10.20
N THR A 338 7.50 19.16 -10.79
CA THR A 338 6.22 18.83 -11.41
C THR A 338 6.40 18.76 -12.92
N LEU A 339 6.09 17.60 -13.52
CA LEU A 339 6.17 17.41 -14.96
C LEU A 339 4.78 17.53 -15.57
N ASN A 340 4.54 18.63 -16.28
CA ASN A 340 3.38 18.75 -17.15
C ASN A 340 3.69 18.21 -18.54
N THR A 341 3.19 17.01 -18.83
CA THR A 341 3.45 16.33 -20.10
C THR A 341 2.82 17.04 -21.30
N ALA A 342 1.66 17.68 -21.14
CA ALA A 342 1.00 18.44 -22.19
C ALA A 342 1.79 19.70 -22.54
N GLN A 343 2.23 20.45 -21.53
CA GLN A 343 3.05 21.65 -21.69
C GLN A 343 4.42 21.32 -22.28
N LEU A 344 5.07 20.25 -21.81
CA LEU A 344 6.36 19.83 -22.37
C LEU A 344 6.21 19.43 -23.85
N ARG A 345 5.14 18.70 -24.19
CA ARG A 345 4.85 18.33 -25.57
C ARG A 345 4.62 19.55 -26.46
N THR A 346 3.79 20.50 -26.03
CA THR A 346 3.53 21.72 -26.82
C THR A 346 4.78 22.59 -26.95
N ALA A 347 5.59 22.70 -25.90
CA ALA A 347 6.85 23.44 -25.93
C ALA A 347 7.86 22.82 -26.91
N ILE A 348 8.04 21.49 -26.89
CA ILE A 348 8.94 20.80 -27.82
C ILE A 348 8.46 20.96 -29.27
N LEU A 349 7.15 20.85 -29.51
CA LEU A 349 6.56 21.09 -30.83
C LEU A 349 6.74 22.54 -31.29
N ALA A 350 6.51 23.52 -30.41
CA ALA A 350 6.75 24.93 -30.72
C ALA A 350 8.21 25.20 -31.09
N ARG A 351 9.17 24.54 -30.44
CA ARG A 351 10.60 24.65 -30.79
C ARG A 351 10.92 24.09 -32.17
N SER A 352 10.18 23.08 -32.65
CA SER A 352 10.36 22.59 -34.03
C SER A 352 9.92 23.57 -35.11
N ILE A 353 9.05 24.53 -34.77
CA ILE A 353 8.67 25.61 -35.68
C ILE A 353 9.85 26.56 -35.89
N VAL A 354 10.64 26.81 -34.84
CA VAL A 354 11.82 27.71 -34.89
C VAL A 354 13.01 27.02 -35.55
N CYS A 355 13.24 25.74 -35.23
CA CYS A 355 14.34 24.96 -35.80
C CYS A 355 13.83 23.58 -36.23
N PRO A 356 13.79 23.30 -37.55
CA PRO A 356 13.35 21.99 -38.03
C PRO A 356 14.29 20.91 -37.50
N GLY A 357 13.71 19.82 -36.99
CA GLY A 357 14.48 18.72 -36.38
C GLY A 357 14.80 18.88 -34.89
N ALA A 358 14.50 20.02 -34.27
CA ALA A 358 14.73 20.22 -32.83
C ALA A 358 14.02 19.19 -31.93
N VAL A 359 12.82 18.72 -32.33
CA VAL A 359 12.11 17.63 -31.63
C VAL A 359 12.96 16.36 -31.59
N GLY A 360 13.54 15.97 -32.73
CA GLY A 360 14.37 14.77 -32.83
C GLY A 360 15.62 14.87 -31.96
N LEU A 361 16.31 16.02 -32.01
CA LEU A 361 17.47 16.31 -31.16
C LEU A 361 17.11 16.20 -29.66
N LEU A 362 16.09 16.93 -29.21
CA LEU A 362 15.69 16.97 -27.81
C LEU A 362 15.22 15.60 -27.30
N LEU A 363 14.41 14.89 -28.09
CA LEU A 363 13.96 13.55 -27.70
C LEU A 363 15.13 12.57 -27.62
N ASN A 364 16.12 12.64 -28.52
CA ASN A 364 17.29 11.76 -28.46
C ASN A 364 18.21 12.07 -27.27
N LEU A 365 18.26 13.33 -26.82
CA LEU A 365 19.01 13.74 -25.62
C LEU A 365 18.33 13.31 -24.32
N ILE A 366 16.99 13.30 -24.29
CA ILE A 366 16.19 12.91 -23.11
C ILE A 366 15.99 11.39 -23.05
N TYR A 367 15.71 10.77 -24.20
CA TYR A 367 15.47 9.35 -24.33
C TYR A 367 16.68 8.69 -24.97
N SER A 368 17.43 7.91 -24.18
CA SER A 368 18.55 7.17 -24.76
C SER A 368 18.09 5.84 -25.37
N PRO A 369 18.50 5.52 -26.61
CA PRO A 369 18.20 4.24 -27.23
C PRO A 369 18.99 3.11 -26.59
N THR A 370 18.51 1.87 -26.77
CA THR A 370 19.26 0.67 -26.32
C THR A 370 20.56 0.57 -27.10
N GLU A 371 21.65 0.21 -26.42
CA GLU A 371 22.99 0.07 -27.02
C GLU A 371 23.01 -0.84 -28.25
N LEU A 372 22.16 -1.87 -28.26
CA LEU A 372 22.05 -2.81 -29.37
C LEU A 372 21.55 -2.13 -30.65
N TYR A 373 20.58 -1.22 -30.56
CA TYR A 373 20.09 -0.44 -31.69
C TYR A 373 21.14 0.55 -32.21
N VAL A 374 21.89 1.18 -31.29
CA VAL A 374 22.98 2.10 -31.66
C VAL A 374 24.10 1.34 -32.38
N ALA A 375 24.48 0.16 -31.89
CA ALA A 375 25.50 -0.68 -32.50
C ALA A 375 25.08 -1.18 -33.89
N GLN A 376 23.82 -1.58 -34.06
CA GLN A 376 23.27 -1.98 -35.36
C GLN A 376 23.22 -0.80 -36.33
N GLY A 377 22.74 0.36 -35.90
CA GLY A 377 22.69 1.56 -36.74
C GLY A 377 24.07 2.01 -37.21
N ARG A 378 25.09 1.94 -36.34
CA ARG A 378 26.48 2.27 -36.69
C ARG A 378 27.07 1.30 -37.72
N ARG A 379 26.65 0.03 -37.72
CA ARG A 379 27.08 -0.99 -38.71
C ARG A 379 26.29 -0.95 -40.01
N SER A 380 25.29 -0.07 -40.13
CA SER A 380 24.50 0.03 -41.35
C SER A 380 25.37 0.56 -42.51
N HIS A 381 25.10 0.06 -43.72
CA HIS A 381 25.78 0.52 -44.94
C HIS A 381 25.31 1.89 -45.42
N THR A 382 24.24 2.43 -44.83
CA THR A 382 23.67 3.73 -45.14
C THR A 382 24.35 4.83 -44.29
N PRO A 383 25.07 5.79 -44.91
CA PRO A 383 25.94 6.71 -44.18
C PRO A 383 25.18 7.61 -43.20
N TRP A 384 24.00 8.13 -43.58
CA TRP A 384 23.20 8.98 -42.70
C TRP A 384 22.70 8.23 -41.45
N VAL A 385 22.43 6.92 -41.56
CA VAL A 385 21.98 6.09 -40.41
C VAL A 385 23.14 5.85 -39.46
N ALA A 386 24.33 5.60 -40.00
CA ALA A 386 25.54 5.44 -39.19
C ALA A 386 25.89 6.73 -38.43
N GLU A 387 25.78 7.89 -39.09
CA GLU A 387 25.97 9.20 -38.47
C GLU A 387 24.90 9.50 -37.42
N TYR A 388 23.62 9.27 -37.73
CA TYR A 388 22.52 9.44 -36.78
C TYR A 388 22.69 8.55 -35.55
N ALA A 389 23.05 7.28 -35.75
CA ALA A 389 23.37 6.36 -34.66
C ALA A 389 24.58 6.81 -33.84
N GLY A 390 25.54 7.48 -34.47
CA GLY A 390 26.62 8.21 -33.80
C GLY A 390 26.07 9.29 -32.86
N GLY A 391 25.17 10.16 -33.33
CA GLY A 391 24.57 11.23 -32.52
C GLY A 391 23.69 10.72 -31.37
N LEU A 392 23.03 9.57 -31.54
CA LEU A 392 22.19 8.93 -30.51
C LEU A 392 22.92 8.55 -29.22
N GLN A 393 24.25 8.57 -29.21
CA GLN A 393 25.06 8.26 -28.02
C GLN A 393 25.19 9.44 -27.05
N ASN A 394 24.87 10.65 -27.51
CA ASN A 394 25.00 11.87 -26.74
C ASN A 394 23.91 11.96 -25.68
N LEU A 395 24.31 12.32 -24.46
CA LEU A 395 23.47 12.34 -23.27
C LEU A 395 23.77 13.61 -22.47
N LEU A 396 22.75 14.13 -21.79
CA LEU A 396 22.89 15.29 -20.91
C LEU A 396 23.34 14.83 -19.52
N PHE A 397 24.46 15.37 -19.04
CA PHE A 397 24.96 15.13 -17.70
C PHE A 397 25.20 16.46 -16.97
N PRO A 398 24.70 16.61 -15.73
CA PRO A 398 25.15 17.69 -14.87
C PRO A 398 26.60 17.41 -14.46
N ALA A 399 27.50 18.36 -14.68
CA ALA A 399 28.88 18.28 -14.26
C ALA A 399 29.26 19.55 -13.51
N VAL A 400 30.03 19.39 -12.44
CA VAL A 400 30.66 20.52 -11.73
C VAL A 400 32.00 20.79 -12.41
N LEU A 401 32.19 22.03 -12.85
CA LEU A 401 33.45 22.43 -13.49
C LEU A 401 34.56 22.53 -12.44
N PRO A 402 35.79 22.09 -12.76
CA PRO A 402 36.95 22.30 -11.90
C PRO A 402 37.22 23.79 -11.67
N ALA A 403 37.83 24.12 -10.52
CA ALA A 403 38.20 25.49 -10.15
C ALA A 403 39.11 26.21 -11.16
N TYR A 404 39.76 25.46 -12.05
CA TYR A 404 40.52 26.01 -13.19
C TYR A 404 39.67 26.92 -14.11
N PHE A 405 38.36 26.67 -14.18
CA PHE A 405 37.44 27.47 -14.99
C PHE A 405 36.86 28.68 -14.26
N ASP A 406 37.20 28.88 -12.98
CA ASP A 406 36.67 29.98 -12.19
C ASP A 406 37.20 31.33 -12.73
N GLY A 407 36.29 32.27 -12.95
CA GLY A 407 36.61 33.60 -13.51
C GLY A 407 36.80 33.64 -15.04
N LEU A 408 36.75 32.50 -15.74
CA LEU A 408 36.73 32.48 -17.20
C LEU A 408 35.33 32.81 -17.75
N LEU A 409 35.30 33.51 -18.88
CA LEU A 409 34.07 33.69 -19.65
C LEU A 409 33.58 32.33 -20.18
N PHE A 410 32.26 32.14 -20.18
CA PHE A 410 31.63 30.88 -20.61
C PHE A 410 32.09 30.44 -22.02
N GLU A 411 32.24 31.38 -22.95
CA GLU A 411 32.71 31.09 -24.31
C GLU A 411 34.12 30.47 -24.34
N HIS A 412 35.03 31.00 -23.52
CA HIS A 412 36.40 30.51 -23.42
C HIS A 412 36.44 29.13 -22.74
N ALA A 413 35.59 28.92 -21.73
CA ALA A 413 35.45 27.63 -21.07
C ALA A 413 34.92 26.56 -22.04
N VAL A 414 33.88 26.87 -22.81
CA VAL A 414 33.31 25.95 -23.81
C VAL A 414 34.33 25.63 -24.90
N LYS A 415 35.05 26.62 -25.42
CA LYS A 415 36.09 26.40 -26.44
C LYS A 415 37.18 25.44 -25.94
N LYS A 416 37.58 25.56 -24.67
CA LYS A 416 38.56 24.66 -24.02
C LYS A 416 38.01 23.28 -23.66
N LEU A 417 36.69 23.13 -23.52
CA LEU A 417 36.06 21.84 -23.25
C LEU A 417 35.76 21.05 -24.53
N TYR A 418 35.58 21.76 -25.64
CA TYR A 418 35.23 21.17 -26.94
C TYR A 418 36.47 20.81 -27.79
N LEU A 419 37.52 21.64 -27.73
CA LEU A 419 38.83 21.38 -28.33
C LEU A 419 39.72 20.61 -27.36
#